data_AF-A0A3M7LXP4-F1
#
_entry.id   AF-A0A3M7LXP4-F1
#
_cell.length_a   1.000
_cell.length_b   1.000
_cell.length_c   1.000
_cell.angle_alpha   90.00
_cell.angle_beta   90.00
_cell.angle_gamma   90.00
#
_symmetry.space_group_name_H-M   'P 1'
#
loop_
_entity.id
_entity.type
_entity.pdbx_description
1 polymer ?
#
loop_
_entity_poly.entity_id
_entity_poly.type
_entity_poly.pdbx_seq_one_letter_code
_entity_poly.pdbx_strand_id
1 'polypeptide(L)'
;MHLYFIPNPSTNIDTAVATVNTLIQGIESSFQNAIRQTPWSLSYRAFRDTVPTGADGTSTPYEHSYQHLLHLSSLALNRTYIYAQPAAQPGAVTSIPLKQQDGYASLFRYQFTALWAPKHTLSVKDGTSYSGGLCTIQIGELRTIREGPQSGTILSPGIVVCITTPIGAVDTDDSQDSGYTSTENRTAMDGDDQEIDFEYAQTLVRECWRKIRDGRDLGRSEVREVMMTPVASAKKGQERDAAVPYIYIG
;
A
#
# COMPACT_ATOMS: atom_id res chain seq x y z
N MET A 1 4.20 -8.47 -0.46
CA MET A 1 2.97 -7.69 -0.17
C MET A 1 2.09 -7.69 -1.41
N HIS A 2 0.81 -8.03 -1.28
CA HIS A 2 -0.17 -7.91 -2.37
C HIS A 2 -1.25 -6.91 -1.97
N LEU A 3 -1.66 -6.10 -2.93
CA LEU A 3 -2.74 -5.13 -2.78
C LEU A 3 -3.89 -5.54 -3.69
N TYR A 4 -5.08 -5.68 -3.13
CA TYR A 4 -6.31 -5.90 -3.86
C TYR A 4 -7.18 -4.66 -3.74
N PHE A 5 -7.71 -4.20 -4.87
CA PHE A 5 -8.68 -3.13 -4.95
C PHE A 5 -10.00 -3.68 -5.48
N ILE A 6 -11.06 -3.50 -4.70
CA ILE A 6 -12.41 -3.92 -5.05
C ILE A 6 -13.18 -2.64 -5.42
N PRO A 7 -13.48 -2.39 -6.70
CA PRO A 7 -14.15 -1.17 -7.10
C PRO A 7 -15.58 -1.14 -6.56
N ASN A 8 -16.02 0.04 -6.17
CA ASN A 8 -17.40 0.30 -5.79
C ASN A 8 -18.08 1.18 -6.85
N PRO A 9 -18.74 0.59 -7.85
CA PRO A 9 -19.28 1.35 -8.99
C PRO A 9 -20.41 2.30 -8.59
N SER A 10 -21.11 2.04 -7.48
CA SER A 10 -22.14 2.95 -6.96
C SER A 10 -21.53 4.20 -6.31
N THR A 11 -20.24 4.15 -5.96
CA THR A 11 -19.52 5.15 -5.14
C THR A 11 -20.14 5.42 -3.76
N ASN A 12 -21.15 4.63 -3.38
CA ASN A 12 -21.90 4.77 -2.14
C ASN A 12 -21.11 4.15 -0.97
N ILE A 13 -20.92 4.92 0.10
CA ILE A 13 -20.12 4.50 1.27
C ILE A 13 -20.73 3.27 1.95
N ASP A 14 -22.05 3.18 2.10
CA ASP A 14 -22.71 2.06 2.78
C ASP A 14 -22.49 0.75 2.04
N THR A 15 -22.48 0.78 0.70
CA THR A 15 -22.15 -0.40 -0.12
C THR A 15 -20.72 -0.88 0.12
N ALA A 16 -19.76 0.05 0.19
CA ALA A 16 -18.38 -0.28 0.45
C ALA A 16 -18.18 -0.82 1.88
N VAL A 17 -18.83 -0.21 2.88
CA VAL A 17 -18.81 -0.65 4.27
C VAL A 17 -19.44 -2.04 4.43
N ALA A 18 -20.56 -2.31 3.77
CA ALA A 18 -21.17 -3.64 3.75
C ALA A 18 -20.18 -4.68 3.18
N THR A 19 -19.50 -4.34 2.09
CA THR A 19 -18.47 -5.22 1.50
C THR A 19 -17.29 -5.44 2.45
N VAL A 20 -16.81 -4.39 3.14
CA VAL A 20 -15.78 -4.51 4.19
C VAL A 20 -16.22 -5.48 5.28
N ASN A 21 -17.46 -5.35 5.79
CA ASN A 21 -17.99 -6.23 6.82
C ASN A 21 -18.08 -7.69 6.34
N THR A 22 -18.52 -7.91 5.10
CA THR A 22 -18.52 -9.24 4.47
C THR A 22 -17.11 -9.83 4.41
N LEU A 23 -16.09 -9.04 4.08
CA LEU A 23 -14.70 -9.53 4.05
C LEU A 23 -14.14 -9.79 5.45
N ILE A 24 -14.47 -8.94 6.42
CA ILE A 24 -14.09 -9.12 7.83
C ILE A 24 -14.63 -10.44 8.36
N GLN A 25 -15.92 -10.72 8.14
CA GLN A 25 -16.53 -12.01 8.49
C GLN A 25 -15.84 -13.18 7.77
N GLY A 26 -15.25 -12.93 6.59
CA GLY A 26 -14.44 -13.89 5.83
C GLY A 26 -13.14 -14.25 6.51
N ILE A 27 -12.48 -13.25 7.07
CA ILE A 27 -11.28 -13.47 7.85
C ILE A 27 -11.63 -14.24 9.12
N GLU A 28 -12.63 -13.77 9.86
CA GLU A 28 -13.00 -14.35 11.16
C GLU A 28 -13.51 -15.80 11.03
N SER A 29 -14.22 -16.16 9.96
CA SER A 29 -14.66 -17.53 9.73
C SER A 29 -13.56 -18.46 9.21
N SER A 30 -12.63 -17.94 8.40
CA SER A 30 -11.64 -18.77 7.71
C SER A 30 -10.35 -18.97 8.50
N PHE A 31 -10.07 -18.07 9.45
CA PHE A 31 -8.83 -18.07 10.24
C PHE A 31 -9.18 -18.06 11.73
N GLN A 32 -9.36 -19.26 12.32
CA GLN A 32 -9.73 -19.42 13.73
C GLN A 32 -8.77 -18.74 14.73
N ASN A 33 -7.50 -18.61 14.34
CA ASN A 33 -6.45 -17.97 15.15
C ASN A 33 -6.13 -16.54 14.71
N ALA A 34 -6.98 -15.90 13.89
CA ALA A 34 -6.77 -14.51 13.50
C ALA A 34 -7.01 -13.58 14.70
N ILE A 35 -5.99 -12.81 15.05
CA ILE A 35 -6.04 -11.81 16.12
C ILE A 35 -6.23 -10.45 15.49
N ARG A 36 -7.25 -9.72 15.92
CA ARG A 36 -7.48 -8.33 15.50
C ARG A 36 -6.38 -7.42 16.05
N GLN A 37 -5.78 -6.63 15.18
CA GLN A 37 -4.71 -5.70 15.49
C GLN A 37 -5.23 -4.27 15.63
N THR A 38 -4.36 -3.34 16.03
CA THR A 38 -4.68 -1.91 16.07
C THR A 38 -5.18 -1.42 14.71
N PRO A 39 -6.20 -0.55 14.67
CA PRO A 39 -6.67 0.04 13.42
C PRO A 39 -5.56 0.77 12.67
N TRP A 40 -5.67 0.81 11.34
CA TRP A 40 -4.73 1.49 10.47
C TRP A 40 -5.43 2.59 9.66
N SER A 41 -4.66 3.54 9.16
CA SER A 41 -5.15 4.61 8.32
C SER A 41 -4.24 4.85 7.12
N LEU A 42 -4.84 5.40 6.07
CA LEU A 42 -4.19 5.78 4.82
C LEU A 42 -4.58 7.21 4.49
N SER A 43 -3.60 8.02 4.11
CA SER A 43 -3.83 9.31 3.47
C SER A 43 -2.97 9.38 2.23
N TYR A 44 -3.61 9.58 1.08
CA TYR A 44 -2.94 9.71 -0.20
C TYR A 44 -3.42 10.98 -0.91
N ARG A 45 -2.47 11.79 -1.37
CA ARG A 45 -2.74 12.96 -2.21
C ARG A 45 -1.85 12.94 -3.43
N ALA A 46 -2.41 13.26 -4.58
CA ALA A 46 -1.67 13.37 -5.83
C ALA A 46 -1.86 14.77 -6.43
N PHE A 47 -0.75 15.37 -6.84
CA PHE A 47 -0.69 16.59 -7.63
C PHE A 47 -0.09 16.24 -8.98
N ARG A 48 -0.60 16.86 -10.04
CA ARG A 48 -0.06 16.74 -11.40
C ARG A 48 0.37 18.12 -11.85
N ASP A 49 1.45 18.19 -12.60
CA ASP A 49 1.84 19.45 -13.20
C ASP A 49 0.76 20.02 -14.15
N THR A 50 0.81 21.34 -14.31
CA THR A 50 -0.03 22.09 -15.26
C THR A 50 0.66 22.13 -16.62
N VAL A 51 -0.11 21.96 -17.71
CA VAL A 51 0.45 22.07 -19.06
C VAL A 51 0.78 23.54 -19.33
N PRO A 52 2.00 23.87 -19.79
CA PRO A 52 2.31 25.21 -20.26
C PRO A 52 1.43 25.54 -21.46
N THR A 53 0.59 26.57 -21.37
CA THR A 53 -0.12 27.07 -22.55
C THR A 53 0.88 27.78 -23.46
N GLY A 54 1.11 27.25 -24.66
CA GLY A 54 1.90 27.92 -25.68
C GLY A 54 1.26 29.26 -26.07
N ALA A 55 2.08 30.21 -26.54
CA ALA A 55 1.63 31.55 -26.95
C ALA A 55 0.52 31.51 -28.03
N ASP A 56 0.47 30.41 -28.79
CA ASP A 56 -0.40 30.22 -29.94
C ASP A 56 -1.72 29.51 -29.55
N GLY A 57 -1.90 29.16 -28.27
CA GLY A 57 -3.08 28.44 -27.76
C GLY A 57 -3.19 26.99 -28.21
N THR A 58 -2.22 26.47 -28.97
CA THR A 58 -2.18 25.07 -29.42
C THR A 58 -1.59 24.19 -28.31
N SER A 59 -2.34 23.15 -27.93
CA SER A 59 -1.90 22.16 -26.93
C SER A 59 -1.15 21.03 -27.63
N THR A 60 0.16 20.95 -27.42
CA THR A 60 0.94 19.77 -27.80
C THR A 60 0.75 18.64 -26.78
N PRO A 61 0.77 17.36 -27.20
CA PRO A 61 0.81 16.25 -26.26
C PRO A 61 1.96 16.44 -25.26
N TYR A 62 1.63 16.43 -23.97
CA TYR A 62 2.56 16.72 -22.88
C TYR A 62 2.52 15.58 -21.88
N GLU A 63 3.69 15.01 -21.60
CA GLU A 63 3.83 13.98 -20.58
C GLU A 63 3.89 14.64 -19.20
N HIS A 64 2.99 14.21 -18.32
CA HIS A 64 2.78 14.85 -17.04
C HIS A 64 3.72 14.33 -15.96
N SER A 65 4.25 15.25 -15.16
CA SER A 65 4.91 14.92 -13.90
C SER A 65 3.90 14.87 -12.75
N TYR A 66 4.16 14.00 -11.79
CA TYR A 66 3.31 13.80 -10.62
C TYR A 66 4.08 13.95 -9.33
N GLN A 67 3.36 14.38 -8.30
CA GLN A 67 3.85 14.37 -6.94
C GLN A 67 2.82 13.74 -6.02
N HIS A 68 3.26 12.69 -5.34
CA HIS A 68 2.43 11.86 -4.48
C HIS A 68 2.84 12.07 -3.04
N LEU A 69 1.85 12.25 -2.16
CA LEU A 69 2.02 12.23 -0.72
C LEU A 69 1.29 11.00 -0.19
N LEU A 70 1.98 10.17 0.58
CA LEU A 70 1.45 8.94 1.15
C LEU A 70 1.80 8.87 2.63
N HIS A 71 0.78 8.78 3.47
CA HIS A 71 0.91 8.34 4.85
C HIS A 71 0.16 7.03 5.04
N LEU A 72 0.85 6.04 5.59
CA LEU A 72 0.31 4.74 5.95
C LEU A 72 0.73 4.43 7.39
N SER A 73 -0.25 4.40 8.31
CA SER A 73 0.05 4.28 9.74
C SER A 73 0.69 2.95 10.12
N SER A 74 0.46 1.89 9.33
CA SER A 74 1.07 0.58 9.55
C SER A 74 2.56 0.51 9.14
N LEU A 75 3.03 1.44 8.32
CA LEU A 75 4.43 1.55 7.93
C LEU A 75 5.19 2.51 8.86
N ALA A 76 4.66 3.71 9.09
CA ALA A 76 5.25 4.69 9.98
C ALA A 76 4.17 5.61 10.57
N LEU A 77 4.10 5.68 11.91
CA LEU A 77 3.06 6.43 12.61
C LEU A 77 3.18 7.96 12.46
N ASN A 78 4.38 8.48 12.19
CA ASN A 78 4.67 9.92 12.24
C ASN A 78 5.36 10.46 10.98
N ARG A 79 5.30 9.72 9.86
CA ARG A 79 5.91 10.13 8.59
C ARG A 79 4.91 10.13 7.44
N THR A 80 5.12 11.07 6.53
CA THR A 80 4.51 11.09 5.20
C THR A 80 5.63 10.93 4.19
N TYR A 81 5.48 9.97 3.29
CA TYR A 81 6.38 9.76 2.17
C TYR A 81 5.94 10.62 0.99
N ILE A 82 6.89 11.23 0.33
CA ILE A 82 6.68 12.02 -0.88
C ILE A 82 7.40 11.32 -2.00
N TYR A 83 6.66 10.96 -3.06
CA TYR A 83 7.23 10.45 -4.29
C TYR A 83 7.08 11.50 -5.38
N ALA A 84 8.20 12.04 -5.84
CA ALA A 84 8.25 12.89 -7.03
C ALA A 84 8.48 11.98 -8.24
N GLN A 85 7.56 12.03 -9.20
CA GLN A 85 7.60 11.27 -10.44
C GLN A 85 7.72 12.25 -11.62
N PRO A 86 8.93 12.64 -12.02
CA PRO A 86 9.14 13.41 -13.23
C PRO A 86 8.76 12.57 -14.47
N ALA A 87 8.21 13.22 -15.50
CA ALA A 87 7.85 12.54 -16.75
C ALA A 87 9.06 11.81 -17.41
N ALA A 88 10.21 12.47 -17.47
CA ALA A 88 11.36 11.98 -18.24
C ALA A 88 12.52 11.43 -17.39
N GLN A 89 12.37 11.31 -16.07
CA GLN A 89 13.46 10.94 -15.16
C GLN A 89 13.00 9.94 -14.09
N PRO A 90 13.92 9.14 -13.53
CA PRO A 90 13.61 8.30 -12.37
C PRO A 90 13.03 9.15 -11.23
N GLY A 91 11.98 8.64 -10.60
CA GLY A 91 11.38 9.31 -9.47
C GLY A 91 12.26 9.27 -8.23
N ALA A 92 11.96 10.15 -7.27
CA ALA A 92 12.65 10.24 -6.00
C ALA A 92 11.66 10.12 -4.85
N VAL A 93 12.00 9.32 -3.84
CA VAL A 93 11.24 9.20 -2.59
C VAL A 93 11.96 9.99 -1.50
N THR A 94 11.21 10.83 -0.80
CA THR A 94 11.65 11.48 0.44
C THR A 94 10.58 11.33 1.51
N SER A 95 10.87 11.74 2.74
CA SER A 95 9.89 11.72 3.83
C SER A 95 9.91 13.01 4.63
N ILE A 96 8.74 13.40 5.11
CA ILE A 96 8.53 14.54 6.01
C ILE A 96 7.77 14.08 7.26
N PRO A 97 7.88 14.79 8.40
CA PRO A 97 7.01 14.56 9.54
C PRO A 97 5.52 14.68 9.17
N LEU A 98 4.69 13.76 9.67
CA LEU A 98 3.24 13.71 9.39
C LEU A 98 2.55 15.04 9.67
N LYS A 99 2.93 15.73 10.76
CA LYS A 99 2.39 17.05 11.13
C LYS A 99 2.60 18.14 10.06
N GLN A 100 3.54 17.96 9.13
CA GLN A 100 3.81 18.89 8.04
C GLN A 100 3.04 18.55 6.76
N GLN A 101 2.37 17.39 6.69
CA GLN A 101 1.68 16.91 5.49
C GLN A 101 0.66 17.93 4.95
N ASP A 102 -0.20 18.47 5.81
CA ASP A 102 -1.25 19.39 5.38
C ASP A 102 -0.70 20.76 4.98
N GLY A 103 0.32 21.24 5.69
CA GLY A 103 1.05 22.45 5.31
C GLY A 103 1.70 22.30 3.93
N TYR A 104 2.39 21.18 3.70
CA TYR A 104 3.02 20.87 2.43
C TYR A 104 1.99 20.81 1.29
N ALA A 105 0.90 20.06 1.46
CA ALA A 105 -0.17 19.97 0.46
C ALA A 105 -0.84 21.33 0.18
N SER A 106 -0.92 22.21 1.19
CA SER A 106 -1.47 23.56 1.03
C SER A 106 -0.58 24.46 0.17
N LEU A 107 0.75 24.29 0.22
CA LEU A 107 1.66 25.02 -0.69
C LEU A 107 1.32 24.72 -2.16
N PHE A 108 1.15 23.44 -2.49
CA PHE A 108 0.76 23.03 -3.85
C PHE A 108 -0.60 23.58 -4.26
N ARG A 109 -1.56 23.57 -3.34
CA ARG A 109 -2.93 23.98 -3.62
C ARG A 109 -3.11 25.50 -3.75
N TYR A 110 -2.29 26.30 -3.06
CA TYR A 110 -2.53 27.74 -2.98
C TYR A 110 -1.38 28.60 -3.51
N GLN A 111 -0.13 28.17 -3.32
CA GLN A 111 1.05 28.93 -3.71
C GLN A 111 1.61 28.47 -5.05
N PHE A 112 1.51 27.18 -5.38
CA PHE A 112 2.05 26.60 -6.62
C PHE A 112 0.96 26.19 -7.62
N THR A 113 -0.21 26.82 -7.59
CA THR A 113 -1.33 26.51 -8.49
C THR A 113 -0.99 26.70 -9.97
N ALA A 114 -0.05 27.60 -10.28
CA ALA A 114 0.44 27.81 -11.63
C ALA A 114 1.27 26.63 -12.16
N LEU A 115 1.85 25.82 -11.27
CA LEU A 115 2.74 24.69 -11.60
C LEU A 115 2.07 23.34 -11.34
N TRP A 116 1.15 23.27 -10.40
CA TRP A 116 0.56 22.02 -9.91
C TRP A 116 -0.95 22.14 -9.74
N ALA A 117 -1.64 21.11 -10.20
CA ALA A 117 -3.07 20.92 -10.04
C ALA A 117 -3.35 19.69 -9.15
N PRO A 118 -4.21 19.81 -8.12
CA PRO A 118 -4.67 18.66 -7.36
C PRO A 118 -5.38 17.64 -8.26
N LYS A 119 -5.15 16.34 -8.02
CA LYS A 119 -5.78 15.25 -8.78
C LYS A 119 -6.66 14.36 -7.91
N HIS A 120 -6.04 13.67 -6.97
CA HIS A 120 -6.73 12.71 -6.13
C HIS A 120 -6.40 12.96 -4.68
N THR A 121 -7.41 12.90 -3.84
CA THR A 121 -7.25 12.83 -2.39
C THR A 121 -8.05 11.63 -1.91
N LEU A 122 -7.33 10.59 -1.52
CA LEU A 122 -7.86 9.30 -1.09
C LEU A 122 -7.49 9.07 0.37
N SER A 123 -8.37 8.42 1.11
CA SER A 123 -8.09 8.08 2.50
C SER A 123 -8.82 6.83 2.97
N VAL A 124 -8.20 6.11 3.89
CA VAL A 124 -8.86 5.09 4.71
C VAL A 124 -8.84 5.63 6.13
N LYS A 125 -10.03 5.78 6.71
CA LYS A 125 -10.21 6.14 8.13
C LYS A 125 -10.63 4.87 8.87
N ASP A 126 -9.87 4.47 9.87
CA ASP A 126 -10.18 3.34 10.75
C ASP A 126 -10.26 1.98 10.02
N GLY A 127 -9.26 1.69 9.19
CA GLY A 127 -9.07 0.38 8.58
C GLY A 127 -8.86 -0.70 9.65
N THR A 128 -9.38 -1.91 9.39
CA THR A 128 -9.21 -3.06 10.28
C THR A 128 -7.99 -3.87 9.86
N SER A 129 -7.23 -4.36 10.84
CA SER A 129 -6.10 -5.25 10.61
C SER A 129 -6.25 -6.53 11.41
N TYR A 130 -5.81 -7.65 10.82
CA TYR A 130 -5.74 -8.96 11.44
C TYR A 130 -4.34 -9.53 11.23
N SER A 131 -3.84 -10.25 12.22
CA SER A 131 -2.66 -11.11 12.11
C SER A 131 -3.09 -12.55 12.35
N GLY A 132 -2.79 -13.46 11.43
CA GLY A 132 -3.11 -14.88 11.58
C GLY A 132 -2.15 -15.77 10.81
N GLY A 133 -1.53 -16.72 11.49
CA GLY A 133 -0.49 -17.58 10.89
C GLY A 133 0.66 -16.76 10.31
N LEU A 134 0.94 -16.97 9.02
CA LEU A 134 2.00 -16.29 8.27
C LEU A 134 1.51 -15.03 7.54
N CYS A 135 0.27 -14.59 7.75
CA CYS A 135 -0.30 -13.44 7.03
C CYS A 135 -0.76 -12.34 7.98
N THR A 136 -0.48 -11.10 7.59
CA THR A 136 -1.14 -9.91 8.12
C THR A 136 -2.06 -9.36 7.05
N ILE A 137 -3.32 -9.14 7.40
CA ILE A 137 -4.37 -8.67 6.50
C ILE A 137 -4.82 -7.30 6.98
N GLN A 138 -4.91 -6.34 6.07
CA GLN A 138 -5.37 -4.97 6.31
C GLN A 138 -6.51 -4.68 5.35
N ILE A 139 -7.70 -4.37 5.86
CA ILE A 139 -8.88 -4.05 5.06
C ILE A 139 -9.39 -2.66 5.44
N GLY A 140 -9.75 -1.87 4.44
CA GLY A 140 -10.30 -0.55 4.68
C GLY A 140 -11.14 -0.05 3.52
N GLU A 141 -12.17 0.72 3.85
CA GLU A 141 -12.97 1.46 2.88
C GLU A 141 -12.19 2.70 2.42
N LEU A 142 -12.05 2.86 1.11
CA LEU A 142 -11.30 3.94 0.49
C LEU A 142 -12.26 5.08 0.15
N ARG A 143 -12.02 6.24 0.74
CA ARG A 143 -12.79 7.48 0.53
C ARG A 143 -12.06 8.43 -0.39
N THR A 144 -12.75 8.94 -1.40
CA THR A 144 -12.35 10.11 -2.18
C THR A 144 -12.92 11.37 -1.54
N ILE A 145 -12.05 12.33 -1.26
CA ILE A 145 -12.43 13.63 -0.68
C ILE A 145 -12.18 14.70 -1.73
N ARG A 146 -13.23 15.45 -2.08
CA ARG A 146 -13.09 16.62 -2.94
C ARG A 146 -12.66 17.82 -2.08
N GLU A 147 -11.44 18.30 -2.29
CA GLU A 147 -10.90 19.45 -1.58
C GLU A 147 -11.19 20.74 -2.37
N GLY A 148 -11.93 21.69 -1.81
CA GLY A 148 -12.27 22.97 -2.44
C GLY A 148 -13.47 23.67 -1.79
N PRO A 149 -13.85 24.88 -2.25
CA PRO A 149 -14.96 25.67 -1.68
C PRO A 149 -16.33 24.97 -1.74
N GLN A 150 -16.46 23.96 -2.61
CA GLN A 150 -17.63 23.09 -2.75
C GLN A 150 -17.34 21.66 -2.28
N SER A 151 -16.69 21.53 -1.11
CA SER A 151 -16.48 20.25 -0.43
C SER A 151 -17.82 19.71 0.07
N GLY A 152 -18.60 19.10 -0.82
CA GLY A 152 -20.00 18.74 -0.56
C GLY A 152 -20.30 17.25 -0.40
N THR A 153 -19.44 16.33 -0.87
CA THR A 153 -19.75 14.89 -0.80
C THR A 153 -18.47 14.05 -0.75
N ILE A 154 -18.40 13.16 0.24
CA ILE A 154 -17.39 12.10 0.31
C ILE A 154 -17.95 10.91 -0.46
N LEU A 155 -17.16 10.36 -1.37
CA LEU A 155 -17.51 9.19 -2.15
C LEU A 155 -16.60 8.03 -1.79
N SER A 156 -17.08 6.80 -1.92
CA SER A 156 -16.27 5.60 -1.71
C SER A 156 -15.95 4.92 -3.05
N PRO A 157 -14.80 5.19 -3.68
CA PRO A 157 -14.38 4.49 -4.90
C PRO A 157 -14.24 2.98 -4.74
N GLY A 158 -14.07 2.45 -3.52
CA GLY A 158 -13.89 1.01 -3.33
C GLY A 158 -13.34 0.61 -1.98
N ILE A 159 -12.89 -0.63 -1.92
CA ILE A 159 -12.27 -1.27 -0.76
C ILE A 159 -10.83 -1.61 -1.12
N VAL A 160 -9.92 -1.42 -0.17
CA VAL A 160 -8.53 -1.85 -0.28
C VAL A 160 -8.29 -3.00 0.70
N VAL A 161 -7.69 -4.07 0.20
CA VAL A 161 -7.22 -5.20 1.00
C VAL A 161 -5.73 -5.37 0.75
N CYS A 162 -4.91 -5.26 1.79
CA CYS A 162 -3.49 -5.52 1.74
C CYS A 162 -3.21 -6.81 2.51
N ILE A 163 -2.50 -7.74 1.87
CA ILE A 163 -2.04 -8.97 2.51
C ILE A 163 -0.51 -8.98 2.46
N THR A 164 0.10 -9.08 3.63
CA THR A 164 1.55 -9.19 3.81
C THR A 164 1.88 -10.51 4.47
N THR A 165 3.02 -11.08 4.09
CA THR A 165 3.59 -12.27 4.71
C THR A 165 5.09 -11.99 4.94
N PRO A 166 5.66 -12.37 6.10
CA PRO A 166 7.08 -12.21 6.33
C PRO A 166 7.83 -13.18 5.41
N ILE A 167 8.82 -12.65 4.70
CA ILE A 167 9.66 -13.42 3.81
C ILE A 167 11.00 -13.63 4.52
N GLY A 168 11.47 -14.87 4.64
CA GLY A 168 12.74 -15.21 5.31
C GLY A 168 12.63 -15.65 6.79
N ALA A 169 11.45 -16.07 7.25
CA ALA A 169 11.29 -16.73 8.55
C ALA A 169 11.08 -18.24 8.35
N VAL A 170 12.10 -18.92 7.83
CA VAL A 170 12.15 -20.39 7.86
C VAL A 170 13.44 -20.77 8.57
N ASP A 171 13.33 -20.93 9.88
CA ASP A 171 14.11 -21.89 10.67
C ASP A 171 13.14 -22.42 11.73
N THR A 172 12.15 -23.17 11.25
CA THR A 172 11.50 -24.19 12.08
C THR A 172 11.87 -25.49 11.40
N ASP A 173 13.13 -25.87 11.53
CA ASP A 173 13.49 -27.27 11.36
C ASP A 173 13.94 -27.83 12.70
N ASP A 174 13.21 -28.86 13.09
CA ASP A 174 13.31 -29.65 14.31
C ASP A 174 14.65 -30.39 14.35
N SER A 175 15.73 -29.71 14.72
CA SER A 175 16.97 -30.38 15.12
C SER A 175 16.89 -30.79 16.58
N GLN A 176 16.17 -31.89 16.83
CA GLN A 176 16.41 -32.73 17.99
C GLN A 176 17.87 -33.19 18.00
N ASP A 177 18.49 -33.02 19.16
CA ASP A 177 19.56 -33.86 19.69
C ASP A 177 20.94 -33.81 19.00
N SER A 178 21.85 -32.99 19.55
CA SER A 178 23.09 -33.56 20.08
C SER A 178 23.80 -32.53 20.96
N GLY A 179 23.88 -32.82 22.25
CA GLY A 179 24.87 -32.18 23.10
C GLY A 179 26.25 -32.66 22.69
N TYR A 180 27.18 -31.74 22.39
CA TYR A 180 28.57 -31.80 22.86
C TYR A 180 29.26 -30.46 22.63
N THR A 181 30.07 -30.12 23.61
CA THR A 181 30.99 -28.99 23.75
C THR A 181 31.97 -28.85 22.57
N SER A 182 32.25 -27.62 22.11
CA SER A 182 33.63 -27.09 22.05
C SER A 182 33.71 -25.66 21.52
N THR A 183 34.50 -24.89 22.25
CA THR A 183 35.07 -23.59 21.93
C THR A 183 36.03 -23.64 20.73
N GLU A 184 36.16 -22.50 20.04
CA GLU A 184 37.25 -22.13 19.11
C GLU A 184 37.29 -22.79 17.72
N ASN A 185 36.68 -22.14 16.71
CA ASN A 185 37.41 -21.61 15.56
C ASN A 185 36.53 -20.73 14.68
N ARG A 186 36.94 -19.47 14.49
CA ARG A 186 36.21 -18.45 13.73
C ARG A 186 36.65 -18.48 12.27
N THR A 187 36.23 -19.50 11.53
CA THR A 187 36.24 -19.49 10.07
C THR A 187 34.99 -18.80 9.56
N ALA A 188 35.17 -17.80 8.71
CA ALA A 188 34.10 -17.12 7.99
C ALA A 188 33.27 -18.16 7.23
N MET A 189 32.08 -18.47 7.76
CA MET A 189 31.07 -19.18 7.00
C MET A 189 30.50 -18.20 5.99
N ASP A 190 30.87 -18.46 4.74
CA ASP A 190 30.11 -18.19 3.54
C ASP A 190 28.62 -18.29 3.88
N GLY A 191 27.97 -17.13 3.94
CA GLY A 191 26.58 -17.03 4.35
C GLY A 191 25.75 -17.63 3.25
N ASP A 192 25.16 -18.78 3.52
CA ASP A 192 24.19 -19.46 2.68
C ASP A 192 23.24 -18.42 2.10
N ASP A 193 23.33 -18.20 0.78
CA ASP A 193 22.40 -17.40 0.02
C ASP A 193 21.06 -18.17 0.04
N GLN A 194 20.34 -18.10 1.17
CA GLN A 194 18.97 -18.56 1.26
C GLN A 194 18.18 -17.77 0.22
N GLU A 195 17.99 -18.39 -0.94
CA GLU A 195 17.22 -17.85 -2.03
C GLU A 195 15.82 -17.59 -1.49
N ILE A 196 15.48 -16.30 -1.44
CA ILE A 196 14.20 -15.87 -0.93
C ILE A 196 13.11 -16.45 -1.83
N ASP A 197 12.32 -17.40 -1.33
CA ASP A 197 11.22 -18.00 -2.08
C ASP A 197 10.02 -17.04 -2.18
N PHE A 198 10.11 -16.14 -3.16
CA PHE A 198 9.04 -15.21 -3.49
C PHE A 198 7.81 -15.92 -4.08
N GLU A 199 7.99 -17.06 -4.75
CA GLU A 199 6.88 -17.80 -5.38
C GLU A 199 5.98 -18.44 -4.33
N TYR A 200 6.57 -19.00 -3.28
CA TYR A 200 5.85 -19.50 -2.11
C TYR A 200 5.09 -18.37 -1.40
N ALA A 201 5.74 -17.23 -1.15
CA ALA A 201 5.09 -16.08 -0.51
C ALA A 201 3.88 -15.57 -1.34
N GLN A 202 4.02 -15.51 -2.67
CA GLN A 202 2.91 -15.14 -3.56
C GLN A 202 1.76 -16.16 -3.51
N THR A 203 2.10 -17.45 -3.49
CA THR A 203 1.12 -18.55 -3.41
C THR A 203 0.33 -18.49 -2.11
N LEU A 204 1.00 -18.30 -0.97
CA LEU A 204 0.36 -18.13 0.33
C LEU A 204 -0.60 -16.94 0.35
N VAL A 205 -0.17 -15.80 -0.21
CA VAL A 205 -1.01 -14.60 -0.25
C VAL A 205 -2.25 -14.80 -1.14
N ARG A 206 -2.11 -15.45 -2.29
CA ARG A 206 -3.25 -15.79 -3.17
C ARG A 206 -4.19 -16.80 -2.54
N GLU A 207 -3.66 -17.79 -1.82
CA GLU A 207 -4.48 -18.75 -1.07
C GLU A 207 -5.24 -18.05 0.06
N CYS A 208 -4.57 -17.18 0.82
CA CYS A 208 -5.18 -16.35 1.85
C CYS A 208 -6.34 -15.53 1.28
N TRP A 209 -6.12 -14.82 0.16
CA TRP A 209 -7.16 -14.08 -0.53
C TRP A 209 -8.33 -14.98 -1.00
N ARG A 210 -8.03 -16.17 -1.55
CA ARG A 210 -9.04 -17.15 -1.95
C ARG A 210 -9.93 -17.57 -0.79
N LYS A 211 -9.35 -17.84 0.39
CA LYS A 211 -10.11 -18.20 1.60
C LYS A 211 -10.99 -17.06 2.07
N ILE A 212 -10.49 -15.82 2.08
CA ILE A 212 -11.26 -14.64 2.51
C ILE A 212 -12.51 -14.45 1.63
N ARG A 213 -12.40 -14.66 0.31
CA ARG A 213 -13.51 -14.45 -0.64
C ARG A 213 -14.39 -15.66 -0.88
N ASP A 214 -14.03 -16.85 -0.38
CA ASP A 214 -14.74 -18.08 -0.71
C ASP A 214 -16.20 -18.03 -0.26
N GLY A 215 -17.11 -18.39 -1.17
CA GLY A 215 -18.57 -18.33 -0.95
C GLY A 215 -19.16 -16.94 -0.73
N ARG A 216 -18.42 -15.85 -0.97
CA ARG A 216 -18.87 -14.47 -0.72
C ARG A 216 -19.07 -13.69 -2.01
N ASP A 217 -20.22 -13.03 -2.10
CA ASP A 217 -20.52 -12.13 -3.21
C ASP A 217 -19.90 -10.75 -2.94
N LEU A 218 -18.94 -10.35 -3.78
CA LEU A 218 -18.34 -9.02 -3.77
C LEU A 218 -19.03 -8.08 -4.80
N GLY A 219 -20.16 -8.52 -5.34
CA GLY A 219 -20.90 -7.85 -6.40
C GLY A 219 -20.30 -8.10 -7.79
N ARG A 220 -20.75 -7.31 -8.77
CA ARG A 220 -20.30 -7.38 -10.17
C ARG A 220 -18.92 -6.75 -10.43
N SER A 221 -18.21 -6.41 -9.36
CA SER A 221 -16.96 -5.67 -9.43
C SER A 221 -15.78 -6.60 -9.68
N GLU A 222 -15.06 -6.36 -10.77
CA GLU A 222 -13.80 -7.05 -11.03
C GLU A 222 -12.75 -6.60 -10.02
N VAL A 223 -12.28 -7.53 -9.20
CA VAL A 223 -11.21 -7.28 -8.22
C VAL A 223 -9.90 -7.07 -8.96
N ARG A 224 -9.28 -5.92 -8.76
CA ARG A 224 -7.97 -5.61 -9.33
C ARG A 224 -6.89 -6.03 -8.34
N GLU A 225 -5.98 -6.89 -8.79
CA GLU A 225 -4.80 -7.31 -8.02
C GLU A 225 -3.58 -6.52 -8.50
N VAL A 226 -2.83 -5.95 -7.56
CA VAL A 226 -1.53 -5.31 -7.79
C VAL A 226 -0.49 -6.01 -6.92
N MET A 227 0.48 -6.64 -7.58
CA MET A 227 1.61 -7.28 -6.92
C MET A 227 2.81 -6.35 -6.89
N MET A 228 3.48 -6.27 -5.74
CA MET A 228 4.79 -5.62 -5.65
C MET A 228 5.81 -6.49 -6.38
N THR A 229 6.36 -5.97 -7.49
CA THR A 229 7.54 -6.59 -8.10
C THR A 229 8.72 -6.47 -7.14
N PRO A 230 9.47 -7.55 -6.87
CA PRO A 230 10.68 -7.47 -6.08
C PRO A 230 11.63 -6.45 -6.73
N VAL A 231 11.95 -5.38 -6.01
CA VAL A 231 13.05 -4.50 -6.43
C VAL A 231 14.31 -5.24 -6.00
N ALA A 232 15.04 -5.81 -6.96
CA ALA A 232 16.34 -6.42 -6.70
C ALA A 232 17.28 -5.34 -6.17
N SER A 233 17.33 -5.17 -4.84
CA SER A 233 18.16 -4.17 -4.21
C SER A 233 19.54 -4.79 -3.97
N ALA A 234 20.54 -4.35 -4.75
CA ALA A 234 21.90 -4.88 -4.70
C ALA A 234 22.66 -4.55 -3.38
N LYS A 235 21.99 -4.05 -2.33
CA LYS A 235 22.61 -3.71 -1.04
C LYS A 235 21.66 -3.98 0.13
N LYS A 236 21.98 -5.04 0.89
CA LYS A 236 21.35 -5.60 2.12
C LYS A 236 21.04 -4.61 3.28
N GLY A 237 21.23 -3.30 3.11
CA GLY A 237 21.12 -2.31 4.18
C GLY A 237 19.94 -1.33 4.08
N GLN A 238 19.14 -1.36 3.01
CA GLN A 238 18.18 -0.28 2.70
C GLN A 238 16.75 -0.76 2.38
N GLU A 239 16.41 -2.00 2.73
CA GLU A 239 15.15 -2.62 2.30
C GLU A 239 13.90 -2.17 3.09
N ARG A 240 14.06 -1.60 4.30
CA ARG A 240 12.89 -1.12 5.07
C ARG A 240 12.25 0.15 4.51
N ASP A 241 12.97 0.92 3.69
CA ASP A 241 12.50 2.20 3.16
C ASP A 241 11.98 2.14 1.71
N ALA A 242 12.16 1.01 1.00
CA ALA A 242 11.91 0.91 -0.44
C ALA A 242 10.52 0.34 -0.82
N ALA A 243 9.73 -0.15 0.13
CA ALA A 243 8.43 -0.76 -0.16
C ALA A 243 7.28 0.28 -0.15
N VAL A 244 7.34 1.27 -1.06
CA VAL A 244 6.17 2.12 -1.33
C VAL A 244 5.47 1.59 -2.58
N PRO A 245 4.22 1.09 -2.50
CA PRO A 245 3.52 0.57 -3.65
C PRO A 245 3.26 1.66 -4.69
N TYR A 246 3.63 1.38 -5.95
CA TYR A 246 3.19 2.14 -7.11
C TYR A 246 1.70 1.88 -7.34
N ILE A 247 0.86 2.71 -6.74
CA ILE A 247 -0.58 2.66 -6.96
C ILE A 247 -0.88 3.43 -8.25
N TYR A 248 -0.90 2.71 -9.38
CA TYR A 248 -1.49 3.21 -10.62
C TYR A 248 -3.02 3.18 -10.47
N ILE A 249 -3.60 4.26 -9.97
CA ILE A 249 -5.03 4.53 -10.13
C ILE A 249 -5.16 5.35 -11.41
N GLY A 250 -5.34 4.63 -12.53
CA GLY A 250 -5.80 5.20 -13.79
C GLY A 250 -7.30 5.45 -13.78
#